data_AF-A0A383BFD9-F1
#
_entry.id   AF-A0A383BFD9-F1
#
_cell.length_a   1.000
_cell.length_b   1.000
_cell.length_c   1.000
_cell.angle_alpha   90.00
_cell.angle_beta   90.00
_cell.angle_gamma   90.00
#
_symmetry.space_group_name_H-M   'P 1'
#
loop_
_entity.id
_entity.type
_entity.pdbx_description
1 polymer ?
#
loop_
_entity_poly.entity_id
_entity_poly.type
_entity_poly.pdbx_seq_one_letter_code
_entity_poly.pdbx_strand_id
1 'polypeptide(L)'
;SVRIYPMLGWTGIEEKLARIPSAHPSRARFFDRVNFYGQPTEFDKQGRVSVHTRLREAAGMVGEVDVFGLYNYLEVWNHDRIRTRLEREPFTDDDARALAEFGI
;
A
#
# COMPACT_ATOMS: atom_id res chain seq x y z
N SER A 1 6.99 1.60 0.61
CA SER A 1 5.89 2.34 -0.03
C SER A 1 4.97 3.00 0.97
N VAL A 2 4.15 3.91 0.48
CA VAL A 2 2.93 4.42 1.14
C VAL A 2 1.74 3.87 0.37
N ARG A 3 0.67 3.47 1.07
CA ARG A 3 -0.56 2.95 0.46
C ARG A 3 -1.70 3.94 0.66
N ILE A 4 -2.41 4.25 -0.40
CA ILE A 4 -3.53 5.19 -0.41
C ILE A 4 -4.77 4.41 -0.82
N TYR A 5 -5.67 4.19 0.13
CA TYR A 5 -6.92 3.49 -0.10
C TYR A 5 -8.04 4.49 -0.37
N PRO A 6 -8.93 4.26 -1.36
CA PRO A 6 -10.23 4.91 -1.33
C PRO A 6 -10.96 4.47 -0.06
N MET A 7 -11.76 5.36 0.53
CA MET A 7 -12.41 5.07 1.82
C MET A 7 -13.25 3.79 1.76
N LEU A 8 -13.98 3.57 0.67
CA LEU A 8 -14.75 2.33 0.44
C LEU A 8 -13.89 1.07 0.52
N GLY A 9 -12.67 1.12 -0.05
CA GLY A 9 -11.72 0.02 0.00
C GLY A 9 -11.16 -0.21 1.41
N TRP A 10 -10.92 0.86 2.16
CA TRP A 10 -10.46 0.80 3.55
C TRP A 10 -11.54 0.23 4.48
N THR A 11 -12.80 0.67 4.36
CA THR A 11 -13.93 0.15 5.14
C THR A 11 -14.07 -1.36 4.96
N GLY A 12 -13.93 -1.87 3.73
CA GLY A 12 -13.95 -3.32 3.48
C GLY A 12 -12.81 -4.10 4.16
N ILE A 13 -11.67 -3.46 4.44
CA ILE A 13 -10.58 -4.05 5.23
C ILE A 13 -10.97 -4.05 6.72
N GLU A 14 -11.51 -2.96 7.23
CA GLU A 14 -11.95 -2.84 8.62
C GLU A 14 -13.04 -3.86 8.97
N GLU A 15 -14.01 -4.09 8.08
CA GLU A 15 -15.05 -5.10 8.25
C GLU A 15 -14.48 -6.52 8.36
N LYS A 16 -13.45 -6.84 7.54
CA LYS A 16 -12.76 -8.13 7.62
C LYS A 16 -12.00 -8.27 8.93
N LEU A 17 -11.32 -7.20 9.38
CA LEU A 17 -10.60 -7.17 10.66
C LEU A 17 -11.54 -7.29 11.86
N ALA A 18 -12.76 -6.76 11.76
CA ALA A 18 -13.77 -6.86 12.82
C ALA A 18 -14.18 -8.31 13.10
N ARG A 19 -14.07 -9.22 12.11
CA ARG A 19 -14.38 -10.65 12.24
C ARG A 19 -13.26 -11.46 12.90
N ILE A 20 -12.05 -10.92 13.00
CA ILE A 20 -10.92 -11.60 13.65
C ILE A 20 -11.06 -11.44 15.17
N PRO A 21 -10.81 -12.48 16.00
CA PRO A 21 -10.83 -12.34 17.46
C PRO A 21 -9.97 -11.18 17.97
N SER A 22 -10.48 -10.39 18.91
CA SER A 22 -9.78 -9.20 19.46
C SER A 22 -8.47 -9.56 20.14
N ALA A 23 -8.39 -10.74 20.77
CA ALA A 23 -7.17 -11.27 21.39
C ALA A 23 -6.12 -11.74 20.37
N HIS A 24 -6.42 -11.76 19.07
CA HIS A 24 -5.46 -12.23 18.08
C HIS A 24 -4.29 -11.24 17.95
N PRO A 25 -3.04 -11.64 18.25
CA PRO A 25 -1.92 -10.71 18.39
C PRO A 25 -1.59 -9.98 17.09
N SER A 26 -1.80 -10.61 15.92
CA SER A 26 -1.58 -9.94 14.63
C SER A 26 -2.64 -8.86 14.33
N ARG A 27 -3.87 -8.99 14.87
CA ARG A 27 -4.91 -7.96 14.71
C ARG A 27 -4.51 -6.71 15.49
N ALA A 28 -4.06 -6.89 16.74
CA ALA A 28 -3.57 -5.80 17.58
C ALA A 28 -2.38 -5.07 16.93
N ARG A 29 -1.34 -5.80 16.52
CA ARG A 29 -0.17 -5.21 15.84
C ARG A 29 -0.53 -4.50 14.53
N PHE A 30 -1.51 -5.02 13.79
CA PHE A 30 -1.99 -4.35 12.58
C PHE A 30 -2.64 -3.01 12.93
N PHE A 31 -3.51 -2.97 13.94
CA PHE A 31 -4.11 -1.73 14.41
C PHE A 31 -3.08 -0.72 14.90
N ASP A 32 -2.09 -1.13 15.68
CA ASP A 32 -1.02 -0.25 16.14
C ASP A 32 -0.32 0.41 14.96
N ARG A 33 0.03 -0.38 13.93
CA ARG A 33 0.68 0.12 12.72
C ARG A 33 -0.20 1.11 11.95
N VAL A 34 -1.46 0.77 11.69
CA VAL A 34 -2.32 1.61 10.84
C VAL A 34 -2.83 2.85 11.57
N ASN A 35 -3.07 2.79 12.88
CA ASN A 35 -3.45 3.96 13.66
C ASN A 35 -2.29 4.91 13.90
N PHE A 36 -1.05 4.40 14.02
CA PHE A 36 0.13 5.24 14.23
C PHE A 36 0.59 5.94 12.95
N TYR A 37 0.51 5.26 11.80
CA TYR A 37 0.99 5.79 10.52
C TYR A 37 -0.13 6.33 9.63
N GLY A 38 -1.29 5.71 9.64
CA GLY A 38 -2.41 6.04 8.75
C GLY A 38 -3.10 7.34 9.15
N GLN A 39 -3.56 8.08 8.14
CA GLN A 39 -4.31 9.32 8.35
C GLN A 39 -5.35 9.48 7.23
N PRO A 40 -6.61 9.79 7.55
CA PRO A 40 -7.59 10.16 6.53
C PRO A 40 -7.21 11.50 5.91
N THR A 41 -7.39 11.62 4.60
CA THR A 41 -7.06 12.83 3.86
C THR A 41 -8.03 12.97 2.68
N GLU A 42 -8.17 14.19 2.20
CA GLU A 42 -9.02 14.53 1.07
C GLU A 42 -8.17 15.08 -0.06
N PHE A 43 -8.69 14.93 -1.28
CA PHE A 43 -8.10 15.61 -2.42
C PHE A 43 -8.32 17.12 -2.29
N ASP A 44 -7.28 17.89 -2.56
CA ASP A 44 -7.46 19.33 -2.73
C ASP A 44 -8.17 19.65 -4.06
N LYS A 45 -8.44 20.95 -4.30
CA LYS A 45 -9.12 21.41 -5.51
C LYS A 45 -8.37 21.10 -6.82
N GLN A 46 -7.09 20.73 -6.75
CA GLN A 46 -6.26 20.36 -7.89
C GLN A 46 -6.11 18.83 -8.03
N GLY A 47 -6.80 18.04 -7.20
CA GLY A 47 -6.71 16.59 -7.22
C GLY A 47 -5.44 16.04 -6.58
N ARG A 48 -4.80 16.78 -5.66
CA ARG A 48 -3.59 16.32 -4.95
C ARG A 48 -3.92 15.75 -3.57
N VAL A 49 -3.14 14.78 -3.13
CA VAL A 49 -3.20 14.20 -1.77
C VAL A 49 -1.92 14.53 -1.02
N SER A 50 -2.06 15.04 0.20
CA SER A 50 -0.92 15.30 1.07
C SER A 50 -0.55 14.06 1.87
N VAL A 51 0.70 13.60 1.74
CA VAL A 51 1.23 12.48 2.53
C VAL A 51 1.97 13.04 3.74
N HIS A 52 1.49 12.70 4.94
CA HIS A 52 2.07 13.17 6.19
C HIS A 52 3.57 12.82 6.31
N THR A 53 4.36 13.73 6.87
CA THR A 53 5.83 13.62 6.95
C THR A 53 6.29 12.29 7.55
N ARG A 54 5.66 11.83 8.63
CA ARG A 54 5.96 10.54 9.27
C ARG A 54 5.84 9.34 8.30
N LEU A 55 4.83 9.33 7.44
CA LEU A 55 4.65 8.29 6.42
C LEU A 55 5.74 8.38 5.35
N ARG A 56 6.07 9.61 4.92
CA ARG A 56 7.13 9.86 3.94
C ARG A 56 8.49 9.38 4.46
N GLU A 57 8.81 9.71 5.70
CA GLU A 57 10.06 9.29 6.36
C GLU A 57 10.14 7.78 6.52
N ALA A 58 9.10 7.16 7.10
CA ALA A 58 9.06 5.70 7.29
C ALA A 58 9.11 4.94 5.95
N ALA A 59 8.58 5.53 4.88
CA ALA A 59 8.61 4.96 3.54
C ALA A 59 9.80 5.44 2.69
N GLY A 60 10.73 6.23 3.23
CA GLY A 60 11.91 6.73 2.50
C GLY A 60 11.56 7.48 1.22
N MET A 61 10.51 8.32 1.25
CA MET A 61 10.00 9.09 0.11
C MET A 61 10.76 10.40 -0.06
N VAL A 62 12.07 10.31 -0.31
CA VAL A 62 12.92 11.46 -0.61
C VAL A 62 13.18 11.50 -2.11
N GLY A 63 12.90 12.63 -2.75
CA GLY A 63 13.09 12.79 -4.20
C GLY A 63 11.91 12.31 -5.03
N GLU A 64 12.20 11.66 -6.16
CA GLU A 64 11.19 11.21 -7.11
C GLU A 64 10.37 10.02 -6.61
N VAL A 65 9.10 10.00 -6.99
CA VAL A 65 8.14 8.97 -6.59
C VAL A 65 7.37 8.46 -7.79
N ASP A 66 7.06 7.17 -7.76
CA ASP A 66 6.23 6.48 -8.74
C ASP A 66 4.92 6.04 -8.09
N VAL A 67 3.81 6.18 -8.82
CA VAL A 67 2.48 5.80 -8.36
C VAL A 67 2.01 4.56 -9.11
N PHE A 68 1.76 3.49 -8.36
CA PHE A 68 1.29 2.22 -8.86
C PHE A 68 -0.22 2.12 -8.62
N GLY A 69 -0.98 1.95 -9.70
CA GLY A 69 -2.40 1.64 -9.63
C GLY A 69 -2.59 0.15 -9.36
N LEU A 70 -2.96 -0.21 -8.13
CA LEU A 70 -3.42 -1.57 -7.81
C LEU A 70 -4.94 -1.58 -7.82
N TYR A 71 -5.52 -2.77 -7.97
CA TYR A 71 -6.96 -2.95 -8.16
C TYR A 71 -7.83 -2.23 -7.11
N ASN A 72 -7.39 -2.18 -5.85
CA ASN A 72 -8.16 -1.65 -4.73
C ASN A 72 -7.49 -0.47 -3.98
N TYR A 73 -6.28 -0.06 -4.37
CA TYR A 73 -5.56 1.06 -3.76
C TYR A 73 -4.43 1.55 -4.67
N LEU A 74 -3.90 2.74 -4.36
CA LEU A 74 -2.67 3.22 -4.97
C LEU A 74 -1.49 2.92 -4.05
N GLU A 75 -0.37 2.50 -4.62
CA GLU A 75 0.88 2.35 -3.89
C GLU A 75 1.93 3.32 -4.42
N VAL A 76 2.44 4.16 -3.55
CA VAL A 76 3.46 5.15 -3.87
C VAL A 76 4.81 4.62 -3.42
N TRP A 77 5.77 4.64 -4.34
CA TRP A 77 7.15 4.21 -4.14
C TRP A 77 8.12 5.36 -4.37
N ASN A 78 9.26 5.34 -3.69
CA ASN A 78 10.41 6.12 -4.14
C ASN A 78 10.99 5.44 -5.38
N HIS A 79 11.37 6.24 -6.38
CA HIS A 79 11.79 5.77 -7.69
C HIS A 79 12.95 4.77 -7.63
N ASP A 80 14.05 5.15 -6.99
CA ASP A 80 15.24 4.29 -6.91
C ASP A 80 14.94 3.00 -6.14
N ARG A 81 14.15 3.10 -5.06
CA ARG A 81 13.78 1.93 -4.25
C ARG A 81 12.96 0.92 -5.03
N ILE A 82 12.00 1.37 -5.85
CA ILE A 82 11.20 0.43 -6.65
C ILE A 82 12.01 -0.14 -7.81
N ARG A 83 12.84 0.68 -8.47
CA ARG A 83 13.76 0.20 -9.51
C ARG A 83 14.67 -0.91 -8.98
N THR A 84 15.35 -0.67 -7.85
CA THR A 84 16.21 -1.68 -7.22
C THR A 84 15.44 -2.94 -6.82
N ARG A 85 14.18 -2.83 -6.39
CA ARG A 85 13.36 -4.00 -6.09
C ARG A 85 13.07 -4.81 -7.36
N LEU A 86 12.63 -4.16 -8.44
CA LEU A 86 12.33 -4.82 -9.71
C LEU A 86 13.56 -5.47 -10.34
N GLU A 87 14.74 -4.87 -10.17
CA GLU A 87 16.01 -5.46 -10.61
C GLU A 87 16.41 -6.70 -9.78
N ARG A 88 16.11 -6.70 -8.48
CA ARG A 88 16.42 -7.83 -7.58
C ARG A 88 15.41 -8.98 -7.68
N GLU A 89 14.16 -8.66 -7.99
CA GLU A 89 13.03 -9.58 -8.09
C GLU A 89 12.41 -9.43 -9.50
N PRO A 90 13.14 -9.79 -10.58
CA PRO A 90 12.62 -9.66 -11.93
C PRO A 90 11.46 -10.62 -12.15
N PHE A 91 10.49 -10.21 -12.97
CA PHE A 91 9.45 -11.10 -13.45
C PHE A 91 10.07 -12.17 -14.36
N THR A 92 9.76 -13.43 -14.07
CA THR A 92 10.34 -14.59 -14.76
C THR A 92 9.32 -15.35 -15.60
N ASP A 93 9.80 -16.26 -16.45
CA ASP A 93 8.93 -17.16 -17.20
C ASP A 93 8.14 -18.11 -16.29
N ASP A 94 8.66 -18.44 -15.11
CA ASP A 94 7.95 -19.24 -14.11
C ASP A 94 6.75 -18.46 -13.56
N ASP A 95 6.91 -17.16 -13.30
CA ASP A 95 5.81 -16.28 -12.88
C ASP A 95 4.75 -16.16 -13.98
N ALA A 96 5.17 -16.01 -15.24
CA ALA A 96 4.24 -15.97 -16.38
C ALA A 96 3.44 -17.27 -16.51
N ARG A 97 4.09 -18.42 -16.33
CA ARG A 97 3.42 -19.73 -16.36
C ARG A 97 2.42 -19.88 -15.22
N ALA A 98 2.78 -19.45 -14.01
CA ALA A 98 1.88 -19.49 -12.86
C ALA A 98 0.63 -18.61 -13.09
N LEU A 99 0.78 -17.45 -13.73
CA LEU A 99 -0.33 -16.56 -14.06
C LEU A 99 -1.26 -17.15 -15.14
N ALA A 100 -0.71 -17.88 -16.10
CA ALA A 100 -1.50 -18.55 -17.14
C ALA A 100 -2.50 -19.58 -16.58
N GLU A 101 -2.20 -20.21 -15.43
CA GLU A 101 -3.14 -21.11 -14.73
C GLU A 101 -4.42 -20.41 -14.26
N PHE A 102 -4.34 -19.09 -14.05
CA PHE A 102 -5.47 -18.23 -13.69
C PHE A 102 -6.11 -17.54 -14.91
N GLY A 103 -5.65 -17.85 -16.13
CA GLY A 103 -6.15 -17.27 -17.37
C GLY A 103 -5.66 -15.85 -17.64
N ILE A 104 -4.52 -15.47 -17.06
CA ILE A 104 -3.83 -14.19 -17.27
C ILE A 104 -2.71 -14.37 -18.29
#